data_AF-A0A428YQW0-F1
#
_entry.id   AF-A0A428YQW0-F1
#
_cell.length_a   1.000
_cell.length_b   1.000
_cell.length_c   1.000
_cell.angle_alpha   90.00
_cell.angle_beta   90.00
_cell.angle_gamma   90.00
#
_symmetry.space_group_name_H-M   'P 1'
#
loop_
_entity.id
_entity.type
_entity.pdbx_description
1 polymer ?
#
loop_
_entity_poly.entity_id
_entity_poly.type
_entity_poly.pdbx_seq_one_letter_code
_entity_poly.pdbx_strand_id
1 'polypeptide(L)'
;MEDSAYRQDCEALRTTWNDRIACADGPLPGSVLDPLVTPQGWCGHVQLAEGQRAGTVIDAVSDIAKAYDLPDGSIVVRTMAEHRQVFIWGYTTKSGADYHLSWPHPVLDGSEFVDIKRQSNGTTLLDLVQLTTWARAHKESWDAIRAGREMDVQQFVRRLGRLRAGIVDILTRAKPQQIRELLMRVGLDRASLPNDLAEALNYPHDRDPTIPIPR
;
A
#
# COMPACT_ATOMS: atom_id res chain seq x y z
N MET A 1 -25.62 8.31 -8.58
CA MET A 1 -25.81 6.95 -8.03
C MET A 1 -24.56 6.45 -7.30
N GLU A 2 -23.34 6.79 -7.72
CA GLU A 2 -22.08 6.32 -7.10
C GLU A 2 -21.77 6.86 -5.68
N ASP A 3 -22.15 8.11 -5.36
CA ASP A 3 -22.03 8.67 -4.00
C ASP A 3 -22.77 7.86 -2.93
N SER A 4 -23.82 7.14 -3.33
CA SER A 4 -24.59 6.28 -2.43
C SER A 4 -23.82 5.01 -2.07
N ALA A 5 -23.09 4.43 -3.03
CA ALA A 5 -22.34 3.18 -2.82
C ALA A 5 -21.13 3.44 -1.92
N TYR A 6 -20.36 4.50 -2.18
CA TYR A 6 -19.22 4.87 -1.33
C TYR A 6 -19.64 5.12 0.14
N ARG A 7 -20.75 5.85 0.34
CA ARG A 7 -21.29 6.08 1.70
C ARG A 7 -21.75 4.79 2.36
N GLN A 8 -22.35 3.87 1.60
CA GLN A 8 -22.73 2.55 2.10
C GLN A 8 -21.50 1.73 2.53
N ASP A 9 -20.42 1.76 1.74
CA ASP A 9 -19.19 1.04 2.07
C ASP A 9 -18.50 1.62 3.32
N CYS A 10 -18.43 2.95 3.44
CA CYS A 10 -17.96 3.61 4.67
C CYS A 10 -18.84 3.27 5.89
N GLU A 11 -20.17 3.23 5.72
CA GLU A 11 -21.08 2.86 6.80
C GLU A 11 -20.95 1.38 7.20
N ALA A 12 -20.68 0.49 6.24
CA ALA A 12 -20.40 -0.91 6.52
C ALA A 12 -19.10 -1.09 7.33
N LEU A 13 -18.05 -0.32 6.98
CA LEU A 13 -16.81 -0.30 7.76
C LEU A 13 -17.04 0.19 9.20
N ARG A 14 -17.84 1.24 9.36
CA ARG A 14 -18.21 1.81 10.67
C ARG A 14 -19.05 0.85 11.49
N THR A 15 -20.01 0.17 10.86
CA THR A 15 -20.85 -0.85 11.50
C THR A 15 -19.99 -2.01 12.02
N THR A 16 -19.08 -2.51 11.18
CA THR A 16 -18.14 -3.58 11.58
C THR A 16 -17.28 -3.16 12.77
N TRP A 17 -16.81 -1.91 12.80
CA TRP A 17 -16.07 -1.36 13.93
C TRP A 17 -16.93 -1.38 15.20
N ASN A 18 -18.14 -0.83 15.13
CA ASN A 18 -19.04 -0.74 16.27
C ASN A 18 -19.39 -2.11 16.86
N ASP A 19 -19.65 -3.10 16.00
CA ASP A 19 -20.15 -4.41 16.42
C ASP A 19 -19.03 -5.33 16.93
N ARG A 20 -17.83 -5.24 16.36
CA ARG A 20 -16.74 -6.19 16.62
C ARG A 20 -15.56 -5.59 17.39
N ILE A 21 -15.35 -4.28 17.32
CA ILE A 21 -14.16 -3.61 17.85
C ILE A 21 -14.50 -2.72 19.04
N ALA A 22 -15.51 -1.85 18.88
CA ALA A 22 -15.89 -0.85 19.87
C ALA A 22 -17.03 -1.27 20.81
N CYS A 23 -17.58 -2.47 20.64
CA CYS A 23 -18.57 -3.03 21.56
C CYS A 23 -17.97 -3.23 22.97
N ALA A 24 -18.84 -3.42 23.97
CA ALA A 24 -18.43 -3.48 25.38
C ALA A 24 -17.38 -4.57 25.67
N ASP A 25 -17.51 -5.72 25.00
CA ASP A 25 -16.59 -6.87 25.11
C ASP A 25 -15.52 -6.88 24.01
N GLY A 26 -15.47 -5.82 23.19
CA GLY A 26 -14.54 -5.69 22.07
C GLY A 26 -13.12 -5.30 22.51
N PRO A 27 -12.13 -5.38 21.59
CA PRO A 27 -10.74 -5.03 21.88
C PRO A 27 -10.52 -3.52 22.11
N LEU A 28 -11.38 -2.63 21.62
CA LEU A 28 -11.30 -1.18 21.83
C LEU A 28 -12.65 -0.57 22.23
N PRO A 29 -13.22 -0.95 23.40
CA PRO A 29 -14.57 -0.55 23.78
C PRO A 29 -14.77 0.97 23.77
N GLY A 30 -15.87 1.43 23.18
CA GLY A 30 -16.23 2.85 23.12
C GLY A 30 -15.38 3.71 22.17
N SER A 31 -14.43 3.13 21.43
CA SER A 31 -13.71 3.85 20.37
C SER A 31 -14.61 4.13 19.17
N VAL A 32 -14.31 5.17 18.39
CA VAL A 32 -15.09 5.54 17.20
C VAL A 32 -14.18 5.58 15.99
N LEU A 33 -14.59 4.91 14.91
CA LEU A 33 -13.93 4.96 13.61
C LEU A 33 -14.64 5.94 12.67
N ASP A 34 -13.87 6.83 12.07
CA ASP A 34 -14.26 7.56 10.86
C ASP A 34 -13.52 6.99 9.64
N PRO A 35 -14.16 6.09 8.86
CA PRO A 35 -13.50 5.34 7.81
C PRO A 35 -13.58 6.01 6.44
N LEU A 36 -12.58 5.70 5.62
CA LEU A 36 -12.46 6.03 4.22
C LEU A 36 -12.15 4.76 3.42
N VAL A 37 -12.88 4.53 2.34
CA VAL A 37 -12.62 3.41 1.42
C VAL A 37 -11.49 3.79 0.47
N THR A 38 -10.57 2.87 0.24
CA THR A 38 -9.43 3.04 -0.65
C THR A 38 -9.33 1.87 -1.63
N PRO A 39 -8.67 2.03 -2.79
CA PRO A 39 -8.43 0.92 -3.70
C PRO A 39 -7.63 -0.25 -3.08
N GLN A 40 -6.88 0.02 -2.00
CA GLN A 40 -5.97 -0.94 -1.36
C GLN A 40 -6.58 -1.54 -0.07
N GLY A 41 -7.85 -1.19 0.24
CA GLY A 41 -8.53 -1.53 1.49
C GLY A 41 -9.22 -0.31 2.07
N TRP A 42 -8.89 0.08 3.29
CA TRP A 42 -9.50 1.24 3.94
C TRP A 42 -8.52 1.93 4.89
N CYS A 43 -8.84 3.14 5.28
CA CYS A 43 -8.15 3.85 6.35
C CYS A 43 -9.13 4.64 7.18
N GLY A 44 -8.72 5.16 8.33
CA GLY A 44 -9.59 6.02 9.11
C GLY A 44 -8.98 6.57 10.37
N HIS A 45 -9.63 7.62 10.88
CA HIS A 45 -9.34 8.17 12.19
C HIS A 45 -10.05 7.36 13.25
N VAL A 46 -9.31 6.94 14.27
CA VAL A 46 -9.88 6.31 15.46
C VAL A 46 -9.77 7.28 16.61
N GLN A 47 -10.93 7.69 17.12
CA GLN A 47 -11.05 8.39 18.38
C GLN A 47 -11.09 7.35 19.50
N LEU A 48 -10.10 7.42 20.39
CA LEU A 48 -9.95 6.48 21.50
C LEU A 48 -10.79 6.91 22.70
N ALA A 49 -11.38 5.92 23.38
CA ALA A 49 -12.10 6.16 24.62
C ALA A 49 -11.15 6.57 25.76
N GLU A 50 -11.72 7.04 26.86
CA GLU A 50 -10.94 7.35 28.05
C GLU A 50 -10.16 6.13 28.58
N GLY A 51 -8.90 6.34 28.96
CA GLY A 51 -8.00 5.27 29.40
C GLY A 51 -7.30 4.51 28.27
N GLN A 52 -7.74 4.65 27.02
CA GLN A 52 -7.08 4.07 25.86
C GLN A 52 -5.95 4.97 25.35
N ARG A 53 -4.92 4.33 24.79
CA ARG A 53 -3.75 4.95 24.15
C ARG A 53 -3.41 4.23 22.85
N ALA A 54 -2.54 4.80 22.03
CA ALA A 54 -2.11 4.18 20.78
C ALA A 54 -1.60 2.74 20.94
N GLY A 55 -0.92 2.43 22.05
CA GLY A 55 -0.49 1.07 22.38
C GLY A 55 -1.64 0.05 22.40
N THR A 56 -2.80 0.43 22.93
CA THR A 56 -4.03 -0.41 22.95
C THR A 56 -4.46 -0.81 21.54
N VAL A 57 -4.32 0.09 20.57
CA VAL A 57 -4.68 -0.15 19.17
C VAL A 57 -3.65 -1.07 18.51
N ILE A 58 -2.37 -0.87 18.83
CA ILE A 58 -1.29 -1.74 18.35
C ILE A 58 -1.49 -3.17 18.86
N ASP A 59 -1.86 -3.33 20.13
CA ASP A 59 -2.15 -4.64 20.73
C ASP A 59 -3.39 -5.30 20.09
N ALA A 60 -4.37 -4.49 19.66
CA ALA A 60 -5.60 -4.96 19.00
C ALA A 60 -5.47 -5.23 17.49
N VAL A 61 -4.30 -5.03 16.87
CA VAL A 61 -4.12 -5.15 15.41
C VAL A 61 -4.60 -6.49 14.85
N SER A 62 -4.33 -7.60 15.55
CA SER A 62 -4.75 -8.93 15.08
C SER A 62 -6.26 -9.10 15.11
N ASP A 63 -6.94 -8.57 16.13
CA ASP A 63 -8.39 -8.64 16.25
C ASP A 63 -9.06 -7.73 15.22
N ILE A 64 -8.49 -6.55 14.95
CA ILE A 64 -8.94 -5.65 13.88
C ILE A 64 -8.81 -6.34 12.53
N ALA A 65 -7.65 -6.93 12.20
CA ALA A 65 -7.47 -7.65 10.94
C ALA A 65 -8.53 -8.74 10.76
N LYS A 66 -8.74 -9.55 11.80
CA LYS A 66 -9.75 -10.62 11.80
C LYS A 66 -11.18 -10.10 11.66
N ALA A 67 -11.53 -8.98 12.30
CA ALA A 67 -12.88 -8.42 12.22
C ALA A 67 -13.27 -7.99 10.79
N TYR A 68 -12.28 -7.58 10.00
CA TYR A 68 -12.42 -7.16 8.60
C TYR A 68 -12.00 -8.24 7.59
N ASP A 69 -11.78 -9.48 8.03
CA ASP A 69 -11.31 -10.59 7.18
C ASP A 69 -10.04 -10.26 6.37
N LEU A 70 -9.12 -9.50 6.99
CA LEU A 70 -7.85 -9.08 6.39
C LEU A 70 -6.70 -10.01 6.77
N PRO A 71 -5.67 -10.16 5.90
CA PRO A 71 -4.49 -10.97 6.22
C PRO A 71 -3.69 -10.45 7.42
N ASP A 72 -3.08 -11.35 8.17
CA ASP A 72 -2.19 -10.98 9.27
C ASP A 72 -1.04 -10.06 8.81
N GLY A 73 -0.83 -8.98 9.56
CA GLY A 73 0.17 -7.96 9.26
C GLY A 73 -0.26 -6.94 8.20
N SER A 74 -1.54 -6.89 7.83
CA SER A 74 -2.06 -5.91 6.88
C SER A 74 -2.60 -4.61 7.51
N ILE A 75 -2.56 -4.49 8.84
CA ILE A 75 -2.94 -3.25 9.55
C ILE A 75 -1.70 -2.41 9.82
N VAL A 76 -1.75 -1.12 9.49
CA VAL A 76 -0.73 -0.14 9.88
C VAL A 76 -1.35 0.92 10.78
N VAL A 77 -0.75 1.14 11.94
CA VAL A 77 -1.17 2.17 12.91
C VAL A 77 -0.19 3.34 12.88
N ARG A 78 -0.73 4.56 12.85
CA ARG A 78 0.02 5.82 12.96
C ARG A 78 -0.49 6.60 14.16
N THR A 79 0.43 6.94 15.06
CA THR A 79 0.12 7.78 16.22
C THR A 79 0.01 9.24 15.77
N MET A 80 -1.05 9.92 16.19
CA MET A 80 -1.21 11.35 15.93
C MET A 80 -0.65 12.17 17.10
N ALA A 81 -0.32 13.44 16.83
CA ALA A 81 0.19 14.36 17.85
C ALA A 81 -0.87 14.67 18.93
N GLU A 82 -2.14 14.60 18.55
CA GLU A 82 -3.27 14.78 19.44
C GLU A 82 -3.45 13.55 20.35
N HIS A 83 -3.53 13.80 21.66
CA HIS A 83 -3.80 12.74 22.62
C HIS A 83 -5.15 12.08 22.30
N ARG A 84 -5.16 10.74 22.26
CA ARG A 84 -6.35 9.88 22.03
C ARG A 84 -6.84 9.79 20.57
N GLN A 85 -6.02 10.15 19.59
CA GLN A 85 -6.30 9.82 18.20
C GLN A 85 -5.19 8.95 17.60
N VAL A 86 -5.60 7.99 16.78
CA VAL A 86 -4.70 7.26 15.90
C VAL A 86 -5.30 7.20 14.51
N PHE A 87 -4.42 7.10 13.51
CA PHE A 87 -4.82 6.82 12.16
C PHE A 87 -4.48 5.37 11.82
N ILE A 88 -5.44 4.64 11.27
CA ILE A 88 -5.25 3.24 10.90
C ILE A 88 -5.43 3.04 9.40
N TRP A 89 -4.67 2.11 8.86
CA TRP A 89 -4.82 1.59 7.50
C TRP A 89 -5.07 0.09 7.58
N GLY A 90 -6.16 -0.38 6.99
CA GLY A 90 -6.43 -1.80 6.79
C GLY A 90 -6.24 -2.16 5.32
N TYR A 91 -5.18 -2.90 5.01
CA TYR A 91 -4.87 -3.32 3.65
C TYR A 91 -5.50 -4.68 3.33
N THR A 92 -6.01 -4.84 2.11
CA THR A 92 -6.49 -6.15 1.60
C THR A 92 -5.35 -7.15 1.37
N THR A 93 -4.10 -6.67 1.37
CA THR A 93 -2.90 -7.49 1.22
C THR A 93 -1.83 -7.11 2.24
N LYS A 94 -1.05 -8.09 2.69
CA LYS A 94 0.13 -7.83 3.53
C LYS A 94 1.17 -6.95 2.81
N SER A 95 1.34 -7.13 1.50
CA SER A 95 2.24 -6.33 0.68
C SER A 95 1.89 -4.84 0.67
N GLY A 96 0.61 -4.49 0.71
CA GLY A 96 0.18 -3.08 0.80
C GLY A 96 0.59 -2.44 2.13
N ALA A 97 0.51 -3.19 3.24
CA ALA A 97 1.00 -2.73 4.54
C ALA A 97 2.53 -2.63 4.58
N ASP A 98 3.26 -3.63 4.05
CA ASP A 98 4.72 -3.61 3.95
C ASP A 98 5.20 -2.41 3.09
N TYR A 99 4.48 -2.11 2.01
CA TYR A 99 4.70 -0.92 1.19
C TYR A 99 4.52 0.36 2.00
N HIS A 100 3.39 0.49 2.71
CA HIS A 100 3.12 1.65 3.56
C HIS A 100 4.18 1.81 4.66
N LEU A 101 4.62 0.72 5.31
CA LEU A 101 5.66 0.78 6.33
C LEU A 101 7.00 1.25 5.74
N SER A 102 7.29 0.84 4.51
CA SER A 102 8.48 1.28 3.78
C SER A 102 8.37 2.73 3.29
N TRP A 103 7.16 3.22 3.03
CA TRP A 103 6.89 4.60 2.62
C TRP A 103 5.51 5.05 3.12
N PRO A 104 5.45 5.75 4.27
CA PRO A 104 4.19 6.08 4.92
C PRO A 104 3.29 6.88 3.99
N HIS A 105 2.08 6.39 3.75
CA HIS A 105 1.05 7.26 3.19
C HIS A 105 0.77 8.38 4.20
N PRO A 106 0.50 9.61 3.74
CA PRO A 106 0.11 10.70 4.64
C PRO A 106 -1.15 10.29 5.40
N VAL A 107 -1.34 10.87 6.58
CA VAL A 107 -2.66 10.85 7.22
C VAL A 107 -3.62 11.52 6.26
N LEU A 108 -4.75 10.85 6.00
CA LEU A 108 -5.81 11.41 5.17
C LEU A 108 -6.85 11.95 6.14
N ASP A 109 -7.06 13.26 6.17
CA ASP A 109 -8.09 13.89 7.00
C ASP A 109 -9.44 14.04 6.27
N GLY A 110 -9.51 13.51 5.05
CA GLY A 110 -10.69 13.54 4.19
C GLY A 110 -10.78 14.82 3.37
N SER A 111 -10.03 15.87 3.72
CA SER A 111 -9.98 17.12 2.95
C SER A 111 -9.30 16.94 1.59
N GLU A 112 -8.45 15.93 1.44
CA GLU A 112 -7.76 15.62 0.17
C GLU A 112 -8.68 14.98 -0.88
N PHE A 113 -9.93 14.66 -0.52
CA PHE A 113 -10.89 13.95 -1.38
C PHE A 113 -12.23 14.65 -1.56
N VAL A 114 -12.38 15.89 -1.08
CA VAL A 114 -13.62 16.68 -1.28
C VAL A 114 -13.94 16.84 -2.77
N ASP A 115 -12.93 16.77 -3.65
CA ASP A 115 -13.09 16.89 -5.11
C ASP A 115 -12.63 15.68 -5.94
N ILE A 116 -12.11 14.59 -5.34
CA ILE A 116 -11.61 13.44 -6.10
C ILE A 116 -12.53 12.22 -5.92
N LYS A 117 -13.55 12.13 -6.79
CA LYS A 117 -14.34 10.91 -6.98
C LYS A 117 -13.42 9.76 -7.41
N ARG A 118 -13.22 8.78 -6.53
CA ARG A 118 -12.49 7.55 -6.87
C ARG A 118 -13.46 6.55 -7.50
N GLN A 119 -13.35 6.38 -8.82
CA GLN A 119 -14.28 5.59 -9.63
C GLN A 119 -13.91 4.09 -9.78
N SER A 120 -12.83 3.59 -9.18
CA SER A 120 -12.51 2.15 -9.29
C SER A 120 -11.53 1.62 -8.23
N ASN A 121 -11.57 0.30 -8.02
CA ASN A 121 -10.56 -0.50 -7.32
C ASN A 121 -9.24 -0.66 -8.12
N GLY A 122 -9.09 0.07 -9.23
CA GLY A 122 -7.96 -0.03 -10.13
C GLY A 122 -6.70 0.68 -9.62
N THR A 123 -5.63 0.61 -10.40
CA THR A 123 -4.39 1.34 -10.12
C THR A 123 -4.62 2.84 -10.29
N THR A 124 -4.26 3.64 -9.28
CA THR A 124 -4.39 5.10 -9.37
C THR A 124 -3.20 5.71 -10.13
N LEU A 125 -3.35 6.93 -10.67
CA LEU A 125 -2.22 7.67 -11.24
C LEU A 125 -1.11 7.87 -10.19
N LEU A 126 -1.49 8.07 -8.93
CA LEU A 126 -0.55 8.18 -7.82
C LEU A 126 0.28 6.90 -7.66
N ASP A 127 -0.36 5.72 -7.71
CA ASP A 127 0.34 4.42 -7.63
C ASP A 127 1.37 4.29 -8.77
N LEU A 128 1.00 4.66 -10.00
CA LEU A 128 1.90 4.58 -11.16
C LEU A 128 3.07 5.57 -11.07
N VAL A 129 2.82 6.79 -10.60
CA VAL A 129 3.87 7.81 -10.37
C VAL A 129 4.83 7.35 -9.28
N GLN A 130 4.31 6.75 -8.20
CA GLN A 130 5.13 6.22 -7.11
C GLN A 130 5.96 5.03 -7.57
N LEU A 131 5.35 4.07 -8.28
CA LEU A 131 6.06 2.94 -8.84
C LEU A 131 7.18 3.40 -9.79
N THR A 132 6.91 4.40 -10.63
CA THR A 132 7.92 4.99 -11.53
C THR A 132 9.07 5.63 -10.74
N THR A 133 8.76 6.33 -9.66
CA THR A 133 9.78 6.95 -8.78
C THR A 133 10.70 5.88 -8.17
N TRP A 134 10.14 4.79 -7.63
CA TRP A 134 10.93 3.71 -7.05
C TRP A 134 11.70 2.91 -8.10
N ALA A 135 11.12 2.71 -9.29
CA ALA A 135 11.81 2.09 -10.41
C ALA A 135 13.04 2.91 -10.83
N ARG A 136 12.93 4.24 -10.90
CA ARG A 136 14.06 5.13 -11.22
C ARG A 136 15.15 5.09 -10.14
N ALA A 137 14.76 5.14 -8.86
CA ALA A 137 15.70 5.06 -7.76
C ALA A 137 16.45 3.71 -7.73
N HIS A 138 15.74 2.60 -7.96
CA HIS A 138 16.36 1.29 -8.08
C HIS A 138 17.29 1.20 -9.29
N LYS A 139 16.85 1.70 -10.45
CA LYS A 139 17.67 1.74 -11.67
C LYS A 139 18.98 2.48 -11.44
N GLU A 140 18.94 3.65 -10.80
CA GLU A 140 20.14 4.41 -10.48
C GLU A 140 21.15 3.58 -9.67
N SER A 141 20.67 2.86 -8.66
CA SER A 141 21.52 1.98 -7.85
C SER A 141 22.03 0.79 -8.65
N TRP A 142 21.18 0.15 -9.47
CA TRP A 142 21.58 -0.95 -10.35
C TRP A 142 22.66 -0.55 -11.35
N ASP A 143 22.49 0.60 -12.02
CA ASP A 143 23.47 1.13 -12.96
C ASP A 143 24.79 1.47 -12.26
N ALA A 144 24.74 1.94 -11.00
CA ALA A 144 25.95 2.18 -10.21
C ALA A 144 26.72 0.89 -9.91
N ILE A 145 26.04 -0.20 -9.52
CA ILE A 145 26.66 -1.52 -9.33
C ILE A 145 27.29 -2.00 -10.64
N ARG A 146 26.56 -1.92 -11.74
CA ARG A 146 27.05 -2.36 -13.06
C ARG A 146 28.25 -1.56 -13.55
N ALA A 147 28.33 -0.28 -13.17
CA ALA A 147 29.47 0.58 -13.44
C ALA A 147 30.65 0.36 -12.46
N GLY A 148 30.54 -0.57 -11.50
CA GLY A 148 31.58 -0.84 -10.52
C GLY A 148 31.76 0.26 -9.48
N ARG A 149 30.77 1.14 -9.29
CA ARG A 149 30.82 2.22 -8.29
C ARG A 149 30.52 1.67 -6.90
N GLU A 150 31.15 2.26 -5.89
CA GLU A 150 30.80 2.00 -4.50
C GLU A 150 29.34 2.37 -4.25
N MET A 151 28.62 1.49 -3.58
CA MET A 151 27.20 1.64 -3.31
C MET A 151 26.87 1.14 -1.91
N ASP A 152 26.05 1.90 -1.20
CA ASP A 152 25.47 1.45 0.05
C ASP A 152 24.49 0.29 -0.19
N VAL A 153 24.89 -0.91 0.25
CA VAL A 153 24.10 -2.13 0.15
C VAL A 153 22.75 -1.98 0.86
N GLN A 154 22.69 -1.27 1.99
CA GLN A 154 21.44 -1.03 2.71
C GLN A 154 20.51 -0.13 1.91
N GLN A 155 21.06 0.88 1.24
CA GLN A 155 20.28 1.73 0.34
C GLN A 155 19.72 0.95 -0.85
N PHE A 156 20.52 0.07 -1.47
CA PHE A 156 20.08 -0.79 -2.55
C PHE A 156 18.95 -1.72 -2.12
N VAL A 157 19.16 -2.46 -1.03
CA VAL A 157 18.16 -3.40 -0.49
C VAL A 157 16.85 -2.66 -0.16
N ARG A 158 16.93 -1.47 0.43
CA ARG A 158 15.75 -0.64 0.72
C ARG A 158 15.03 -0.19 -0.55
N ARG A 159 15.75 0.26 -1.58
CA ARG A 159 15.16 0.70 -2.86
C ARG A 159 14.50 -0.48 -3.59
N LEU A 160 15.18 -1.63 -3.64
CA LEU A 160 14.64 -2.87 -4.21
C LEU A 160 13.41 -3.36 -3.42
N GLY A 161 13.45 -3.32 -2.09
CA GLY A 161 12.33 -3.69 -1.23
C GLY A 161 11.08 -2.84 -1.50
N ARG A 162 11.26 -1.52 -1.63
CA ARG A 162 10.17 -0.60 -1.98
C ARG A 162 9.59 -0.86 -3.37
N LEU A 163 10.46 -1.07 -4.36
CA LEU A 163 10.04 -1.41 -5.72
C LEU A 163 9.26 -2.74 -5.74
N ARG A 164 9.78 -3.77 -5.08
CA ARG A 164 9.13 -5.07 -4.93
C ARG A 164 7.74 -4.94 -4.31
N ALA A 165 7.64 -4.23 -3.19
CA ALA A 165 6.37 -4.06 -2.49
C ALA A 165 5.33 -3.35 -3.38
N GLY A 166 5.72 -2.29 -4.10
CA GLY A 166 4.84 -1.62 -5.06
C GLY A 166 4.42 -2.50 -6.23
N ILE A 167 5.33 -3.32 -6.78
CA ILE A 167 5.01 -4.26 -7.86
C ILE A 167 3.98 -5.29 -7.38
N VAL A 168 4.24 -5.95 -6.24
CA VAL A 168 3.36 -7.00 -5.69
C VAL A 168 1.98 -6.44 -5.34
N ASP A 169 1.94 -5.25 -4.75
CA ASP A 169 0.68 -4.57 -4.42
C ASP A 169 -0.11 -4.24 -5.69
N ILE A 170 0.50 -3.58 -6.68
CA ILE A 170 -0.19 -3.17 -7.92
C ILE A 170 -0.64 -4.40 -8.75
N LEU A 171 0.10 -5.51 -8.71
CA LEU A 171 -0.28 -6.76 -9.39
C LEU A 171 -1.62 -7.33 -8.94
N THR A 172 -2.11 -6.99 -7.75
CA THR A 172 -3.44 -7.41 -7.29
C THR A 172 -4.59 -6.72 -8.03
N ARG A 173 -4.30 -5.60 -8.71
CA ARG A 173 -5.29 -4.72 -9.35
C ARG A 173 -4.90 -4.25 -10.76
N ALA A 174 -3.78 -4.73 -11.30
CA ALA A 174 -3.29 -4.38 -12.63
C ALA A 174 -2.82 -5.62 -13.40
N LYS A 175 -2.84 -5.54 -14.73
CA LYS A 175 -2.26 -6.61 -15.55
C LYS A 175 -0.73 -6.57 -15.44
N PRO A 176 -0.05 -7.73 -15.29
CA PRO A 176 1.42 -7.79 -15.24
C PRO A 176 2.11 -7.05 -16.40
N GLN A 177 1.52 -7.12 -17.60
CA GLN A 177 2.03 -6.42 -18.78
C GLN A 177 2.12 -4.90 -18.63
N GLN A 178 1.15 -4.27 -17.96
CA GLN A 178 1.15 -2.81 -17.76
C GLN A 178 2.32 -2.38 -16.86
N ILE A 179 2.58 -3.16 -15.81
CA ILE A 179 3.70 -2.93 -14.89
C ILE A 179 5.02 -3.16 -15.63
N ARG A 180 5.15 -4.28 -16.37
CA ARG A 180 6.32 -4.59 -17.18
C ARG A 180 6.65 -3.46 -18.16
N GLU A 181 5.67 -2.98 -18.91
CA GLU A 181 5.86 -1.89 -19.88
C GLU A 181 6.32 -0.58 -19.20
N LEU A 182 5.79 -0.27 -18.02
CA LEU A 182 6.24 0.87 -17.21
C LEU A 182 7.70 0.70 -16.78
N LEU A 183 8.08 -0.45 -16.22
CA LEU A 183 9.44 -0.72 -15.77
C LEU A 183 10.44 -0.73 -16.94
N MET A 184 10.05 -1.29 -18.09
CA MET A 184 10.85 -1.24 -19.32
C MET A 184 11.05 0.19 -19.83
N ARG A 185 10.03 1.06 -19.77
CA ARG A 185 10.17 2.50 -20.10
C ARG A 185 11.13 3.22 -19.16
N VAL A 186 11.22 2.79 -17.91
CA VAL A 186 12.23 3.30 -16.96
C VAL A 186 13.63 2.76 -17.28
N GLY A 187 13.74 1.65 -18.01
CA GLY A 187 15.01 1.02 -18.37
C GLY A 187 15.44 -0.07 -17.38
N LEU A 188 14.48 -0.70 -16.70
CA LEU A 188 14.69 -1.90 -15.89
C LEU A 188 14.47 -3.15 -16.75
N ASP A 189 15.57 -3.85 -17.03
CA ASP A 189 15.59 -5.14 -17.72
C ASP A 189 15.33 -6.31 -16.77
N ARG A 190 15.23 -7.53 -17.29
CA ARG A 190 15.04 -8.74 -16.46
C ARG A 190 16.13 -8.87 -15.40
N ALA A 191 17.39 -8.60 -15.76
CA ALA A 191 18.54 -8.76 -14.89
C ALA A 191 18.51 -7.81 -13.68
N SER A 192 17.85 -6.66 -13.82
CA SER A 192 17.67 -5.69 -12.74
C SER A 192 16.65 -6.10 -11.67
N LEU A 193 15.91 -7.18 -11.88
CA LEU A 193 14.85 -7.66 -10.99
C LEU A 193 15.17 -9.05 -10.41
N PRO A 194 14.71 -9.34 -9.17
CA PRO A 194 14.61 -10.70 -8.66
C PRO A 194 13.82 -11.63 -9.59
N ASN A 195 14.22 -12.90 -9.68
CA ASN A 195 13.62 -13.87 -10.60
C ASN A 195 12.10 -14.00 -10.45
N ASP A 196 11.62 -14.03 -9.22
CA ASP A 196 10.21 -14.18 -8.91
C ASP A 196 9.38 -12.97 -9.37
N LEU A 197 9.91 -11.75 -9.26
CA LEU A 197 9.26 -10.56 -9.82
C LEU A 197 9.32 -10.54 -11.34
N ALA A 198 10.45 -10.91 -11.93
CA ALA A 198 10.59 -10.98 -13.38
C ALA A 198 9.60 -12.00 -13.98
N GLU A 199 9.41 -13.14 -13.32
CA GLU A 199 8.43 -14.17 -13.70
C GLU A 199 6.99 -13.68 -13.50
N ALA A 200 6.66 -13.08 -12.35
CA ALA A 200 5.32 -12.54 -12.09
C ALA A 200 4.92 -11.46 -13.13
N LEU A 201 5.89 -10.72 -13.64
CA LEU A 201 5.70 -9.68 -14.66
C LEU A 201 5.81 -10.19 -16.10
N ASN A 202 6.05 -11.49 -16.30
CA ASN A 202 6.31 -12.10 -17.61
C ASN A 202 7.42 -11.36 -18.38
N TYR A 203 8.52 -10.99 -17.70
CA TYR A 203 9.69 -10.48 -18.40
C TYR A 203 10.22 -11.55 -19.36
N PRO A 204 10.55 -11.19 -20.62
CA PRO A 204 11.17 -12.13 -21.53
C PRO A 204 12.45 -12.67 -20.89
N HIS A 205 12.57 -14.00 -20.83
CA HIS A 205 13.85 -14.64 -20.57
C HIS A 205 14.71 -14.36 -21.79
N ASP A 206 15.92 -13.80 -21.63
CA ASP A 206 16.76 -13.42 -22.77
C ASP A 206 16.97 -14.59 -23.75
N ARG A 207 16.14 -14.59 -24.81
CA ARG A 207 16.26 -15.18 -26.15
C ARG A 207 14.99 -14.93 -26.99
N ASP A 208 14.35 -13.76 -26.88
CA ASP A 208 13.32 -13.37 -27.85
C ASP A 208 13.77 -12.09 -28.62
N PRO A 209 14.31 -12.23 -29.84
CA PRO A 209 15.05 -11.17 -30.56
C PRO A 209 14.16 -10.17 -31.32
N THR A 210 12.94 -9.88 -30.88
CA THR A 210 11.91 -9.28 -31.77
C THR A 210 11.62 -7.78 -31.60
N ILE A 211 12.31 -7.05 -30.72
CA ILE A 211 12.13 -5.58 -30.65
C ILE A 211 13.41 -4.88 -31.12
N PRO A 212 13.40 -4.25 -32.32
CA PRO A 212 14.52 -3.44 -32.77
C PRO A 212 14.64 -2.20 -31.88
N ILE A 213 15.83 -1.97 -31.33
CA ILE A 213 16.19 -0.69 -30.70
C ILE A 213 16.38 0.32 -31.84
N PRO A 214 15.63 1.44 -31.89
CA PRO A 214 15.88 2.50 -32.87
C PRO A 214 17.29 3.07 -32.65
N ARG A 215 18.04 3.23 -33.75
CA ARG A 215 19.29 4.00 -33.77
C ARG A 215 19.01 5.49 -33.70
#